data_AF-A0A0E3ZBY7-F1
#
_entry.id   AF-A0A0E3ZBY7-F1
#
_cell.length_a   1.000
_cell.length_b   1.000
_cell.length_c   1.000
_cell.angle_alpha   90.00
_cell.angle_beta   90.00
_cell.angle_gamma   90.00
#
_symmetry.space_group_name_H-M   'P 1'
#
loop_
_entity.id
_entity.type
_entity.pdbx_description
1 polymer ?
#
loop_
_entity_poly.entity_id
_entity_poly.type
_entity_poly.pdbx_seq_one_letter_code
_entity_poly.pdbx_strand_id
1 'polypeptide(L)'
;MNELLKKIEKSKSIDLNLELKTLILDDIKALLLSTYIVDNNIAQVRESYDKKDATSEISDTTKFYLESIRKGENKEGIKDKVFSNLIDRGVIQAIKNIKAHFSLIELINETNLITLQFLKNFYPKLSKKYDEKKISEIFDVYCAIKQLMLQIKKENEEFSTKISILVYLKVRDRLEKNEELNSVLKGMGLKKEYFENLDQMYRGIEIEDLGDVYSYTEKVTDEFNSNRQIFMFNYFEENLLIKYLNLEDKKNTKDDICKALKIEDKKYDEMLNDILKKVSETEEA
;
A
#
# COMPACT_ATOMS: atom_id res chain seq x y z
N MET A 1 -15.16 -2.36 14.35
CA MET A 1 -14.41 -3.48 14.98
C MET A 1 -15.30 -4.68 15.26
N ASN A 2 -16.35 -4.57 16.08
CA ASN A 2 -17.22 -5.73 16.39
C ASN A 2 -17.86 -6.40 15.16
N GLU A 3 -18.31 -5.60 14.17
CA GLU A 3 -18.86 -6.15 12.92
C GLU A 3 -17.81 -6.88 12.08
N LEU A 4 -16.59 -6.33 12.01
CA LEU A 4 -15.46 -6.97 11.34
C LEU A 4 -15.14 -8.32 12.01
N LEU A 5 -15.06 -8.38 13.34
CA LEU A 5 -14.79 -9.62 14.05
C LEU A 5 -15.87 -10.67 13.79
N LYS A 6 -17.15 -10.29 13.79
CA LYS A 6 -18.26 -11.19 13.42
C LYS A 6 -18.13 -11.71 11.99
N LYS A 7 -17.72 -10.85 11.05
CA LYS A 7 -17.48 -11.25 9.65
C LYS A 7 -16.36 -12.29 9.56
N ILE A 8 -15.23 -12.03 10.22
CA ILE A 8 -14.07 -12.93 10.29
C ILE A 8 -14.44 -14.27 10.95
N GLU A 9 -15.21 -14.25 12.03
CA GLU A 9 -15.63 -15.48 12.71
C GLU A 9 -16.45 -16.40 11.80
N LYS A 10 -17.26 -15.81 10.91
CA LYS A 10 -18.09 -16.52 9.94
C LYS A 10 -17.29 -17.00 8.73
N SER A 11 -16.42 -16.18 8.16
CA SER A 11 -15.65 -16.52 6.94
C SER A 11 -14.38 -17.33 7.23
N LYS A 12 -13.82 -17.22 8.44
CA LYS A 12 -12.47 -17.70 8.81
C LYS A 12 -11.34 -17.17 7.92
N SER A 13 -11.62 -16.08 7.19
CA SER A 13 -10.65 -15.38 6.35
C SER A 13 -10.89 -13.87 6.39
N ILE A 14 -9.86 -13.10 6.07
CA ILE A 14 -9.92 -11.65 5.96
C ILE A 14 -9.14 -11.15 4.75
N ASP A 15 -9.75 -10.22 4.01
CA ASP A 15 -9.04 -9.38 3.06
C ASP A 15 -8.78 -8.01 3.69
N LEU A 16 -7.56 -7.81 4.21
CA LEU A 16 -7.19 -6.56 4.87
C LEU A 16 -7.29 -5.36 3.91
N ASN A 17 -6.99 -5.55 2.63
CA ASN A 17 -7.07 -4.48 1.63
C ASN A 17 -8.52 -4.00 1.43
N LEU A 18 -9.49 -4.90 1.47
CA LEU A 18 -10.91 -4.56 1.38
C LEU A 18 -11.46 -3.97 2.68
N GLU A 19 -11.13 -4.56 3.84
CA GLU A 19 -11.71 -4.15 5.12
C GLU A 19 -11.20 -2.77 5.58
N LEU A 20 -9.91 -2.49 5.38
CA LEU A 20 -9.30 -1.22 5.78
C LEU A 20 -9.79 -0.02 4.95
N LYS A 21 -10.56 -0.26 3.87
CA LYS A 21 -11.16 0.83 3.09
C LYS A 21 -12.10 1.73 3.90
N THR A 22 -12.77 1.14 4.88
CA THR A 22 -13.84 1.78 5.66
C THR A 22 -13.47 1.90 7.15
N LEU A 23 -12.32 1.36 7.55
CA LEU A 23 -11.92 1.25 8.94
C LEU A 23 -10.60 1.97 9.18
N ILE A 24 -10.65 3.00 10.04
CA ILE A 24 -9.46 3.67 10.55
C ILE A 24 -9.08 3.03 11.89
N LEU A 25 -7.93 2.37 11.92
CA LEU A 25 -7.39 1.71 13.12
C LEU A 25 -6.22 2.52 13.70
N ASP A 26 -6.31 2.88 14.97
CA ASP A 26 -5.13 3.31 15.74
C ASP A 26 -4.19 2.11 16.00
N ASP A 27 -3.00 2.38 16.53
CA ASP A 27 -1.98 1.34 16.75
C ASP A 27 -2.46 0.21 17.68
N ILE A 28 -3.26 0.55 18.68
CA ILE A 28 -3.80 -0.43 19.64
C ILE A 28 -4.82 -1.33 18.94
N LYS A 29 -5.73 -0.74 18.16
CA LYS A 29 -6.73 -1.50 17.39
C LYS A 29 -6.09 -2.36 16.31
N ALA A 30 -5.06 -1.85 15.63
CA ALA A 30 -4.28 -2.63 14.68
C ALA A 30 -3.63 -3.83 15.37
N LEU A 31 -2.95 -3.63 16.52
CA LEU A 31 -2.35 -4.72 17.29
C LEU A 31 -3.37 -5.75 17.77
N LEU A 32 -4.54 -5.30 18.25
CA LEU A 32 -5.62 -6.18 18.69
C LEU A 32 -6.13 -7.05 17.53
N LEU A 33 -6.36 -6.45 16.36
CA LEU A 33 -6.77 -7.18 15.17
C LEU A 33 -5.70 -8.17 14.71
N SER A 34 -4.43 -7.77 14.68
CA SER A 34 -3.31 -8.66 14.35
C SER A 34 -3.22 -9.85 15.29
N THR A 35 -3.29 -9.59 16.59
CA THR A 35 -3.25 -10.64 17.61
C THR A 35 -4.43 -11.59 17.46
N TYR A 36 -5.63 -11.06 17.21
CA TYR A 36 -6.83 -11.86 16.99
C TYR A 36 -6.72 -12.76 15.76
N ILE A 37 -6.22 -12.23 14.63
CA ILE A 37 -5.99 -12.98 13.39
C ILE A 37 -5.04 -14.16 13.64
N VAL A 38 -3.92 -13.92 14.32
CA VAL A 38 -2.92 -14.97 14.61
C VAL A 38 -3.45 -15.98 15.63
N ASP A 39 -4.05 -15.54 16.73
CA ASP A 39 -4.56 -16.45 17.77
C ASP A 39 -5.66 -17.38 17.27
N ASN A 40 -6.44 -16.95 16.27
CA ASN A 40 -7.54 -17.72 15.70
C ASN A 40 -7.21 -18.38 14.36
N ASN A 41 -5.94 -18.34 13.91
CA ASN A 41 -5.49 -18.88 12.62
C ASN A 41 -6.37 -18.43 11.44
N ILE A 42 -6.71 -17.13 11.41
CA ILE A 42 -7.55 -16.57 10.34
C ILE A 42 -6.70 -16.44 9.07
N ALA A 43 -7.21 -16.98 7.97
CA ALA A 43 -6.52 -16.90 6.69
C ALA A 43 -6.53 -15.45 6.17
N GLN A 44 -5.37 -14.93 5.80
CA GLN A 44 -5.27 -13.66 5.09
C GLN A 44 -5.36 -13.95 3.60
N VAL A 45 -6.42 -13.43 2.97
CA VAL A 45 -6.67 -13.54 1.54
C VAL A 45 -6.51 -12.16 0.91
N ARG A 46 -6.19 -12.13 -0.39
CA ARG A 46 -6.03 -10.89 -1.14
C ARG A 46 -6.71 -11.05 -2.49
N GLU A 47 -7.84 -10.40 -2.67
CA GLU A 47 -8.45 -10.22 -3.99
C GLU A 47 -7.80 -9.00 -4.64
N SER A 48 -6.90 -9.23 -5.59
CA SER A 48 -6.13 -8.18 -6.25
C SER A 48 -5.92 -8.45 -7.73
N TYR A 49 -5.66 -7.36 -8.45
CA TYR A 49 -5.04 -7.38 -9.76
C TYR A 49 -3.54 -7.12 -9.60
N ASP A 50 -2.75 -7.62 -10.55
CA ASP A 50 -1.31 -7.37 -10.57
C ASP A 50 -1.00 -6.29 -11.61
N LYS A 51 -0.02 -5.41 -11.30
CA LYS A 51 0.48 -4.42 -12.25
C LYS A 51 1.06 -5.15 -13.46
N LYS A 52 0.68 -4.71 -14.66
CA LYS A 52 1.27 -5.19 -15.92
C LYS A 52 2.74 -4.76 -16.05
N ASP A 53 3.43 -5.34 -17.02
CA ASP A 53 4.84 -5.10 -17.31
C ASP A 53 5.15 -3.60 -17.41
N ALA A 54 6.26 -3.18 -16.80
CA ALA A 54 6.70 -1.79 -16.80
C ALA A 54 7.53 -1.47 -18.05
N THR A 55 7.30 -0.31 -18.65
CA THR A 55 8.03 0.17 -19.84
C THR A 55 9.18 1.11 -19.51
N SER A 56 9.33 1.50 -18.25
CA SER A 56 10.37 2.41 -17.76
C SER A 56 11.79 1.83 -17.94
N GLU A 57 12.78 2.73 -17.95
CA GLU A 57 14.18 2.35 -17.77
C GLU A 57 14.46 2.03 -16.30
N ILE A 58 15.46 1.18 -16.04
CA ILE A 58 15.85 0.84 -14.67
C ILE A 58 16.75 1.94 -14.12
N SER A 59 16.25 2.65 -13.11
CA SER A 59 16.96 3.69 -12.38
C SER A 59 18.15 3.12 -11.60
N ASP A 60 19.26 3.85 -11.62
CA ASP A 60 20.43 3.50 -10.81
C ASP A 60 20.17 3.67 -9.31
N THR A 61 19.24 4.55 -8.93
CA THR A 61 18.79 4.73 -7.53
C THR A 61 18.13 3.45 -7.02
N THR A 62 17.16 2.90 -7.76
CA THR A 62 16.52 1.61 -7.45
C THR A 62 17.55 0.50 -7.33
N LYS A 63 18.46 0.36 -8.31
CA LYS A 63 19.50 -0.68 -8.27
C LYS A 63 20.35 -0.54 -7.02
N PHE A 64 20.84 0.66 -6.73
CA PHE A 64 21.69 0.92 -5.58
C PHE A 64 20.97 0.63 -4.26
N TYR A 65 19.72 1.08 -4.12
CA TYR A 65 18.92 0.88 -2.91
C TYR A 65 18.59 -0.61 -2.66
N LEU A 66 18.19 -1.36 -3.68
CA LEU A 66 17.91 -2.78 -3.52
C LEU A 66 19.19 -3.60 -3.29
N GLU A 67 20.31 -3.21 -3.89
CA GLU A 67 21.62 -3.83 -3.61
C GLU A 67 22.11 -3.56 -2.19
N SER A 68 21.86 -2.38 -1.61
CA SER A 68 22.22 -2.08 -0.23
C SER A 68 21.45 -2.99 0.75
N ILE A 69 20.15 -3.17 0.53
CA ILE A 69 19.32 -4.12 1.30
C ILE A 69 19.86 -5.54 1.14
N ARG A 70 20.15 -5.97 -0.09
CA ARG A 70 20.67 -7.31 -0.39
C ARG A 70 21.97 -7.62 0.34
N LYS A 71 22.83 -6.61 0.52
CA LYS A 71 24.09 -6.68 1.27
C LYS A 71 23.90 -6.61 2.79
N GLY A 72 22.70 -6.22 3.25
CA GLY A 72 22.36 -6.06 4.66
C GLY A 72 22.77 -4.71 5.25
N GLU A 73 23.09 -3.72 4.41
CA GLU A 73 23.52 -2.38 4.83
C GLU A 73 22.39 -1.65 5.59
N ASN A 74 21.12 -1.94 5.28
CA ASN A 74 19.94 -1.42 5.97
C ASN A 74 19.81 -1.87 7.45
N LYS A 75 20.62 -2.84 7.88
CA LYS A 75 20.66 -3.36 9.26
C LYS A 75 22.06 -3.23 9.87
N GLU A 76 22.98 -2.55 9.20
CA GLU A 76 24.35 -2.39 9.67
C GLU A 76 24.36 -1.67 11.02
N GLY A 77 25.15 -2.19 11.97
CA GLY A 77 25.22 -1.66 13.33
C GLY A 77 24.09 -2.10 14.28
N ILE A 78 23.05 -2.80 13.80
CA ILE A 78 21.99 -3.34 14.66
C ILE A 78 22.46 -4.65 15.33
N LYS A 79 22.77 -4.58 16.63
CA LYS A 79 23.22 -5.74 17.43
C LYS A 79 22.08 -6.64 17.89
N ASP A 80 20.87 -6.10 17.99
CA ASP A 80 19.68 -6.85 18.42
C ASP A 80 19.16 -7.72 17.27
N LYS A 81 19.27 -9.04 17.43
CA LYS A 81 18.83 -10.01 16.43
C LYS A 81 17.32 -9.99 16.19
N VAL A 82 16.54 -9.75 17.25
CA VAL A 82 15.08 -9.62 17.13
C VAL A 82 14.76 -8.40 16.27
N PHE A 83 15.41 -7.27 16.55
CA PHE A 83 15.18 -6.06 15.76
C PHE A 83 15.58 -6.26 14.29
N SER A 84 16.76 -6.84 14.05
CA SER A 84 17.25 -7.16 12.70
C SER A 84 16.26 -8.06 11.93
N ASN A 85 15.74 -9.11 12.57
CA ASN A 85 14.74 -9.99 11.99
C ASN A 85 13.42 -9.26 11.69
N LEU A 86 12.92 -8.44 12.62
CA LEU A 86 11.69 -7.68 12.37
C LEU A 86 11.83 -6.66 11.24
N ILE A 87 13.04 -6.13 10.97
CA ILE A 87 13.29 -5.30 9.79
C ILE A 87 13.08 -6.12 8.52
N ASP A 88 13.70 -7.30 8.39
CA ASP A 88 13.54 -8.16 7.21
C ASP A 88 12.08 -8.54 6.98
N ARG A 89 11.38 -8.91 8.05
CA ARG A 89 9.95 -9.21 8.01
C ARG A 89 9.14 -8.01 7.56
N GLY A 90 9.46 -6.82 8.04
CA GLY A 90 8.83 -5.57 7.60
C GLY A 90 9.02 -5.36 6.10
N VAL A 91 10.25 -5.49 5.59
CA VAL A 91 10.55 -5.36 4.15
C VAL A 91 9.80 -6.41 3.33
N ILE A 92 9.73 -7.66 3.80
CA ILE A 92 8.91 -8.72 3.17
C ILE A 92 7.44 -8.28 3.08
N GLN A 93 6.88 -7.71 4.15
CA GLN A 93 5.51 -7.20 4.12
C GLN A 93 5.37 -6.01 3.16
N ALA A 94 6.36 -5.12 3.08
CA ALA A 94 6.33 -4.00 2.12
C ALA A 94 6.26 -4.52 0.67
N ILE A 95 7.08 -5.52 0.32
CA ILE A 95 7.05 -6.17 -1.00
C ILE A 95 5.69 -6.80 -1.30
N LYS A 96 5.06 -7.44 -0.30
CA LYS A 96 3.74 -8.07 -0.46
C LYS A 96 2.59 -7.07 -0.53
N ASN A 97 2.72 -5.91 0.11
CA ASN A 97 1.61 -4.99 0.30
C ASN A 97 1.69 -3.70 -0.51
N ILE A 98 2.77 -3.50 -1.27
CA ILE A 98 2.97 -2.30 -2.09
C ILE A 98 1.95 -2.24 -3.25
N LYS A 99 1.27 -1.11 -3.35
CA LYS A 99 0.35 -0.78 -4.43
C LYS A 99 1.11 -0.31 -5.66
N ALA A 100 0.53 -0.52 -6.84
CA ALA A 100 1.19 -0.31 -8.13
C ALA A 100 1.68 1.12 -8.41
N HIS A 101 1.12 2.10 -7.70
CA HIS A 101 1.38 3.53 -7.88
C HIS A 101 2.20 4.13 -6.72
N PHE A 102 2.69 3.31 -5.80
CA PHE A 102 3.43 3.76 -4.63
C PHE A 102 4.90 3.40 -4.75
N SER A 103 5.77 4.29 -4.26
CA SER A 103 7.19 4.01 -4.13
C SER A 103 7.47 2.91 -3.10
N LEU A 104 8.06 1.79 -3.55
CA LEU A 104 8.52 0.72 -2.66
C LEU A 104 9.60 1.23 -1.67
N ILE A 105 10.47 2.12 -2.13
CA ILE A 105 11.56 2.69 -1.31
C ILE A 105 10.96 3.48 -0.14
N GLU A 106 9.98 4.34 -0.42
CA GLU A 106 9.29 5.08 0.65
C GLU A 106 8.57 4.15 1.60
N LEU A 107 7.86 3.14 1.09
CA LEU A 107 7.14 2.20 1.94
C LEU A 107 8.09 1.43 2.85
N ILE A 108 9.28 1.04 2.38
CA ILE A 108 10.30 0.38 3.21
C ILE A 108 10.81 1.33 4.30
N ASN A 109 11.08 2.59 3.98
CA ASN A 109 11.53 3.58 4.96
C ASN A 109 10.49 3.80 6.07
N GLU A 110 9.21 3.95 5.69
CA GLU A 110 8.09 4.03 6.63
C GLU A 110 7.91 2.75 7.44
N THR A 111 8.17 1.59 6.82
CA THR A 111 8.13 0.30 7.49
C THR A 111 9.18 0.19 8.58
N ASN A 112 10.38 0.73 8.39
CA ASN A 112 11.40 0.75 9.44
C ASN A 112 10.93 1.54 10.68
N LEU A 113 10.17 2.62 10.49
CA LEU A 113 9.55 3.36 11.59
C LEU A 113 8.46 2.54 12.29
N ILE A 114 7.62 1.83 11.52
CA ILE A 114 6.60 0.91 12.05
C ILE A 114 7.27 -0.19 12.90
N THR A 115 8.37 -0.77 12.43
CA THR A 115 9.15 -1.79 13.13
C THR A 115 9.69 -1.27 14.46
N LEU A 116 10.33 -0.09 14.44
CA LEU A 116 10.84 0.57 15.64
C LEU A 116 9.74 0.84 16.67
N GLN A 117 8.58 1.34 16.23
CA GLN A 117 7.44 1.60 17.10
C GLN A 117 6.89 0.31 17.72
N PHE A 118 6.74 -0.76 16.93
CA PHE A 118 6.28 -2.05 17.42
C PHE A 118 7.24 -2.63 18.46
N LEU A 119 8.54 -2.62 18.15
CA LEU A 119 9.59 -3.10 19.04
C LEU A 119 9.58 -2.34 20.38
N LYS A 120 9.44 -1.01 20.34
CA LYS A 120 9.44 -0.18 21.56
C LYS A 120 8.16 -0.32 22.38
N ASN A 121 7.00 -0.32 21.72
CA ASN A 121 5.72 -0.10 22.41
C ASN A 121 4.96 -1.40 22.71
N PHE A 122 5.18 -2.46 21.92
CA PHE A 122 4.37 -3.68 21.95
C PHE A 122 5.18 -4.93 22.24
N TYR A 123 6.38 -5.09 21.67
CA TYR A 123 7.21 -6.28 21.86
C TYR A 123 7.42 -6.67 23.34
N PRO A 124 7.78 -5.75 24.27
CA PRO A 124 8.01 -6.10 25.67
C PRO A 124 6.76 -6.56 26.42
N LYS A 125 5.56 -6.21 25.91
CA LYS A 125 4.28 -6.64 26.49
C LYS A 125 3.89 -8.00 25.92
N LEU A 126 4.07 -8.20 24.61
CA LEU A 126 3.78 -9.46 23.94
C LEU A 126 4.72 -10.58 24.40
N SER A 127 5.99 -10.28 24.63
CA SER A 127 7.01 -11.25 25.09
C SER A 127 6.74 -11.84 26.46
N LYS A 128 5.83 -11.24 27.25
CA LYS A 128 5.35 -11.81 28.51
C LYS A 128 4.34 -12.95 28.31
N LYS A 129 3.74 -13.06 27.13
CA LYS A 129 2.64 -13.99 26.83
C LYS A 129 2.94 -14.94 25.67
N TYR A 130 3.67 -14.48 24.66
CA TYR A 130 3.92 -15.22 23.42
C TYR A 130 5.42 -15.48 23.25
N ASP A 131 5.74 -16.56 22.52
CA ASP A 131 7.11 -16.82 22.08
C ASP A 131 7.49 -15.92 20.88
N GLU A 132 8.77 -15.89 20.54
CA GLU A 132 9.30 -15.04 19.47
C GLU A 132 8.67 -15.34 18.10
N LYS A 133 8.38 -16.61 17.81
CA LYS A 133 7.74 -17.02 16.56
C LYS A 133 6.35 -16.39 16.45
N LYS A 134 5.53 -16.52 17.48
CA LYS A 134 4.17 -16.01 17.49
C LYS A 134 4.14 -14.48 17.52
N ILE A 135 5.10 -13.83 18.19
CA ILE A 135 5.25 -12.37 18.11
C ILE A 135 5.59 -11.94 16.69
N SER A 136 6.47 -12.67 16.00
CA SER A 136 6.84 -12.40 14.60
C SER A 136 5.64 -12.55 13.65
N GLU A 137 4.78 -13.56 13.87
CA GLU A 137 3.52 -13.71 13.12
C GLU A 137 2.55 -12.55 13.40
N ILE A 138 2.42 -12.11 14.66
CA ILE A 138 1.59 -10.93 15.02
C ILE A 138 2.15 -9.67 14.36
N PHE A 139 3.47 -9.52 14.37
CA PHE A 139 4.15 -8.38 13.76
C PHE A 139 3.88 -8.32 12.26
N ASP A 140 3.94 -9.44 11.52
CA ASP A 140 3.66 -9.46 10.10
C ASP A 140 2.29 -8.88 9.77
N VAL A 141 1.25 -9.31 10.49
CA VAL A 141 -0.12 -8.84 10.29
C VAL A 141 -0.24 -7.37 10.69
N TYR A 142 0.38 -6.98 11.80
CA TYR A 142 0.41 -5.57 12.24
C TYR A 142 1.07 -4.67 11.20
N CYS A 143 2.22 -5.08 10.68
CA CYS A 143 2.97 -4.35 9.66
C CYS A 143 2.14 -4.20 8.39
N ALA A 144 1.52 -5.27 7.90
CA ALA A 144 0.63 -5.24 6.75
C ALA A 144 -0.54 -4.26 6.93
N ILE A 145 -1.21 -4.29 8.09
CA ILE A 145 -2.29 -3.33 8.41
C ILE A 145 -1.78 -1.89 8.34
N LYS A 146 -0.64 -1.59 8.97
CA LYS A 146 -0.08 -0.23 9.02
C LYS A 146 0.36 0.26 7.64
N GLN A 147 0.99 -0.59 6.84
CA GLN A 147 1.39 -0.29 5.46
C GLN A 147 0.19 -0.02 4.55
N LEU A 148 -0.86 -0.84 4.62
CA LEU A 148 -2.08 -0.64 3.83
C LEU A 148 -2.79 0.65 4.26
N MET A 149 -2.89 0.92 5.57
CA MET A 149 -3.48 2.16 6.07
C MET A 149 -2.72 3.41 5.62
N LEU A 150 -1.39 3.36 5.58
CA LEU A 150 -0.56 4.46 5.10
C LEU A 150 -0.86 4.77 3.63
N GLN A 151 -0.87 3.74 2.79
CA GLN A 151 -1.16 3.88 1.36
C GLN A 151 -2.60 4.38 1.14
N ILE A 152 -3.58 3.82 1.85
CA ILE A 152 -4.98 4.29 1.81
C ILE A 152 -5.11 5.76 2.21
N LYS A 153 -4.33 6.21 3.21
CA LYS A 153 -4.35 7.60 3.63
C LYS A 153 -3.83 8.52 2.51
N LYS A 154 -2.67 8.20 1.92
CA LYS A 154 -2.10 8.94 0.79
C LYS A 154 -3.06 8.95 -0.41
N GLU A 155 -3.63 7.78 -0.77
CA GLU A 155 -4.67 7.65 -1.81
C GLU A 155 -5.86 8.59 -1.56
N ASN A 156 -6.37 8.64 -0.33
CA ASN A 156 -7.49 9.50 0.02
C ASN A 156 -7.14 10.99 -0.04
N GLU A 157 -5.92 11.38 0.29
CA GLU A 157 -5.45 12.77 0.22
C GLU A 157 -5.36 13.24 -1.25
N GLU A 158 -4.78 12.42 -2.13
CA GLU A 158 -4.73 12.67 -3.58
C GLU A 158 -6.13 12.68 -4.21
N PHE A 159 -6.95 11.68 -3.87
CA PHE A 159 -8.31 11.55 -4.39
C PHE A 159 -9.22 12.68 -3.90
N SER A 160 -9.08 13.12 -2.64
CA SER A 160 -9.83 14.26 -2.11
C SER A 160 -9.59 15.52 -2.93
N THR A 161 -8.36 15.71 -3.43
CA THR A 161 -8.02 16.83 -4.32
C THR A 161 -8.73 16.69 -5.67
N LYS A 162 -8.66 15.50 -6.30
CA LYS A 162 -9.37 15.22 -7.56
C LYS A 162 -10.89 15.38 -7.41
N ILE A 163 -11.49 14.88 -6.33
CA ILE A 163 -12.93 15.05 -6.03
C ILE A 163 -13.29 16.51 -5.82
N SER A 164 -12.46 17.28 -5.12
CA SER A 164 -12.72 18.71 -4.89
C SER A 164 -12.77 19.49 -6.20
N ILE A 165 -11.87 19.18 -7.14
CA ILE A 165 -11.88 19.71 -8.51
C ILE A 165 -13.16 19.29 -9.24
N LEU A 166 -13.55 18.02 -9.18
CA LEU A 166 -14.77 17.51 -9.82
C LEU A 166 -16.04 18.16 -9.27
N VAL A 167 -16.14 18.33 -7.95
CA VAL A 167 -17.28 19.00 -7.30
C VAL A 167 -17.39 20.44 -7.80
N TYR A 168 -16.27 21.16 -7.84
CA TYR A 168 -16.23 22.52 -8.36
C TYR A 168 -16.67 22.60 -9.83
N LEU A 169 -16.15 21.73 -10.69
CA LEU A 169 -16.51 21.67 -12.12
C LEU A 169 -17.98 21.34 -12.33
N LYS A 170 -18.56 20.41 -11.55
CA LYS A 170 -19.99 20.09 -11.62
C LYS A 170 -20.87 21.28 -11.24
N VAL A 171 -20.51 22.02 -10.19
CA VAL A 171 -21.26 23.22 -9.81
C VAL A 171 -21.15 24.26 -10.93
N ARG A 172 -19.95 24.49 -11.47
CA ARG A 172 -19.75 25.41 -12.60
C ARG A 172 -20.55 25.06 -13.85
N ASP A 173 -20.54 23.81 -14.29
CA ASP A 173 -21.33 23.35 -15.45
C ASP A 173 -22.84 23.61 -15.26
N ARG A 174 -23.37 23.38 -14.05
CA ARG A 174 -24.78 23.68 -13.74
C ARG A 174 -25.08 25.18 -13.70
N LEU A 175 -24.14 26.00 -13.22
CA LEU A 175 -24.26 27.46 -13.29
C LEU A 175 -24.23 27.97 -14.74
N GLU A 176 -23.38 27.41 -15.60
CA GLU A 176 -23.32 27.72 -17.04
C GLU A 176 -24.62 27.34 -17.76
N LYS A 177 -25.36 26.34 -17.24
CA LYS A 177 -26.72 25.97 -17.65
C LYS A 177 -27.82 26.85 -17.05
N ASN A 178 -27.47 27.98 -16.43
CA ASN A 178 -28.36 28.96 -15.78
C ASN A 178 -29.12 28.43 -14.55
N GLU A 179 -28.60 27.41 -13.87
CA GLU A 179 -29.18 26.98 -12.59
C GLU A 179 -28.76 27.92 -11.44
N GLU A 180 -29.64 28.10 -10.44
CA GLU A 180 -29.32 28.94 -9.28
C GLU A 180 -28.34 28.22 -8.34
N LEU A 181 -27.24 28.89 -7.95
CA LEU A 181 -26.21 28.34 -7.07
C LEU A 181 -26.78 27.69 -5.80
N ASN A 182 -27.70 28.35 -5.10
CA ASN A 182 -28.29 27.82 -3.87
C ASN A 182 -29.04 26.50 -4.11
N SER A 183 -29.73 26.39 -5.25
CA SER A 183 -30.46 25.18 -5.66
C SER A 183 -29.48 24.04 -5.97
N VAL A 184 -28.41 24.33 -6.73
CA VAL A 184 -27.36 23.37 -7.07
C VAL A 184 -26.68 22.83 -5.82
N LEU A 185 -26.22 23.71 -4.94
CA LEU A 185 -25.53 23.33 -3.69
C LEU A 185 -26.44 22.50 -2.78
N LYS A 186 -27.71 22.90 -2.63
CA LYS A 186 -28.68 22.15 -1.84
C LYS A 186 -28.94 20.76 -2.43
N GLY A 187 -29.08 20.65 -3.75
CA GLY A 187 -29.25 19.37 -4.45
C GLY A 187 -28.05 18.43 -4.31
N MET A 188 -26.85 18.98 -4.15
CA MET A 188 -25.61 18.22 -3.92
C MET A 188 -25.28 18.00 -2.44
N GLY A 189 -26.07 18.56 -1.52
CA GLY A 189 -25.78 18.49 -0.08
C GLY A 189 -24.54 19.27 0.37
N LEU A 190 -24.16 20.32 -0.38
CA LEU A 190 -22.96 21.12 -0.15
C LEU A 190 -23.26 22.40 0.62
N LYS A 191 -22.33 22.81 1.48
CA LYS A 191 -22.36 24.13 2.12
C LYS A 191 -21.81 25.19 1.18
N LYS A 192 -22.38 26.40 1.22
CA LYS A 192 -21.92 27.55 0.42
C LYS A 192 -20.44 27.89 0.67
N GLU A 193 -20.04 27.92 1.94
CA GLU A 193 -18.66 28.17 2.35
C GLU A 193 -17.66 27.17 1.75
N TYR A 194 -18.05 25.88 1.65
CA TYR A 194 -17.21 24.88 1.02
C TYR A 194 -17.01 25.17 -0.47
N PHE A 195 -18.08 25.52 -1.20
CA PHE A 195 -17.96 25.89 -2.61
C PHE A 195 -17.18 27.20 -2.81
N GLU A 196 -17.34 28.20 -1.94
CA GLU A 196 -16.56 29.45 -2.02
C GLU A 196 -15.05 29.19 -1.88
N ASN A 197 -14.66 28.27 -1.00
CA ASN A 197 -13.26 27.83 -0.88
C ASN A 197 -12.78 27.12 -2.15
N LEU A 198 -13.60 26.25 -2.74
CA LEU A 198 -13.28 25.60 -4.01
C LEU A 198 -13.13 26.61 -5.15
N ASP A 199 -14.04 27.58 -5.24
CA ASP A 199 -14.01 28.64 -6.25
C ASP A 199 -12.76 29.52 -6.10
N GLN A 200 -12.30 29.81 -4.89
CA GLN A 200 -11.03 30.51 -4.69
C GLN A 200 -9.82 29.68 -5.14
N MET A 201 -9.81 28.37 -4.86
CA MET A 201 -8.67 27.50 -5.18
C MET A 201 -8.56 27.15 -6.66
N TYR A 202 -9.71 27.01 -7.35
CA TYR A 202 -9.77 26.42 -8.69
C TYR A 202 -10.34 27.39 -9.74
N ARG A 203 -10.46 28.68 -9.40
CA ARG A 203 -10.87 29.72 -10.37
C ARG A 203 -9.98 29.68 -11.61
N GLY A 204 -10.58 29.51 -12.78
CA GLY A 204 -9.84 29.53 -14.05
C GLY A 204 -9.07 28.26 -14.39
N ILE A 205 -9.27 27.14 -13.69
CA ILE A 205 -8.83 25.83 -14.20
C ILE A 205 -9.55 25.56 -15.53
N GLU A 206 -8.77 25.45 -16.59
CA GLU A 206 -9.16 24.88 -17.88
C GLU A 206 -8.69 23.43 -17.91
N ILE A 207 -9.60 22.48 -18.14
CA ILE A 207 -9.25 21.08 -18.39
C ILE A 207 -9.65 20.77 -19.82
N GLU A 208 -8.68 20.37 -20.64
CA GLU A 208 -8.83 20.15 -22.09
C GLU A 208 -9.90 19.10 -22.45
N ASP A 209 -10.32 18.24 -21.51
CA ASP A 209 -11.25 17.11 -21.70
C ASP A 209 -12.67 17.30 -21.13
N LEU A 210 -13.08 18.54 -20.81
CA LEU A 210 -14.35 18.85 -20.15
C LEU A 210 -15.63 18.72 -20.99
N GLY A 211 -15.57 18.10 -22.17
CA GLY A 211 -16.75 17.87 -23.02
C GLY A 211 -17.91 17.16 -22.29
N ASP A 212 -17.60 16.39 -21.23
CA ASP A 212 -18.57 15.82 -20.29
C ASP A 212 -17.97 15.63 -18.87
N VAL A 213 -18.31 16.55 -17.96
CA VAL A 213 -17.91 16.50 -16.52
C VAL A 213 -18.34 15.19 -15.84
N TYR A 214 -19.48 14.60 -16.24
CA TYR A 214 -19.98 13.37 -15.63
C TYR A 214 -19.16 12.17 -16.07
N SER A 215 -18.87 12.06 -17.38
CA SER A 215 -17.96 11.04 -17.92
C SER A 215 -16.57 11.11 -17.27
N TYR A 216 -16.03 12.33 -17.09
CA TYR A 216 -14.74 12.52 -16.42
C TYR A 216 -14.80 12.10 -14.94
N THR A 217 -15.91 12.35 -14.24
CA THR A 217 -16.10 11.93 -12.85
C THR A 217 -16.15 10.40 -12.71
N GLU A 218 -16.86 9.73 -13.61
CA GLU A 218 -16.93 8.26 -13.64
C GLU A 218 -15.55 7.67 -13.89
N LYS A 219 -14.80 8.18 -14.87
CA LYS A 219 -13.41 7.77 -15.13
C LYS A 219 -12.51 7.90 -13.90
N VAL A 220 -12.54 9.03 -13.20
CA VAL A 220 -11.72 9.25 -11.99
C VAL A 220 -12.13 8.31 -10.85
N THR A 221 -13.43 8.03 -10.72
CA THR A 221 -13.94 7.10 -9.69
C THR A 221 -13.54 5.66 -10.00
N ASP A 222 -13.62 5.26 -11.27
CA ASP A 222 -13.21 3.94 -11.74
C ASP A 222 -11.70 3.75 -11.61
N GLU A 223 -10.90 4.75 -12.01
CA GLU A 223 -9.44 4.79 -11.83
C GLU A 223 -9.06 4.61 -10.35
N PHE A 224 -9.72 5.35 -9.45
CA PHE A 224 -9.46 5.22 -8.02
C PHE A 224 -9.79 3.83 -7.49
N ASN A 225 -10.93 3.26 -7.90
CA ASN A 225 -11.34 1.93 -7.49
C ASN A 225 -10.44 0.83 -8.05
N SER A 226 -9.93 0.99 -9.28
CA SER A 226 -9.00 0.06 -9.91
C SER A 226 -7.62 0.14 -9.28
N ASN A 227 -7.03 1.33 -9.16
CA ASN A 227 -5.67 1.54 -8.66
C ASN A 227 -5.48 0.94 -7.27
N ARG A 228 -6.51 1.06 -6.43
CA ARG A 228 -6.54 0.51 -5.07
C ARG A 228 -6.49 -1.02 -4.99
N GLN A 229 -6.88 -1.71 -6.05
CA GLN A 229 -6.85 -3.17 -6.12
C GLN A 229 -5.60 -3.71 -6.83
N ILE A 230 -4.79 -2.83 -7.42
CA ILE A 230 -3.60 -3.24 -8.18
C ILE A 230 -2.37 -3.22 -7.25
N PHE A 231 -1.75 -4.37 -7.06
CA PHE A 231 -0.48 -4.49 -6.35
C PHE A 231 0.68 -4.46 -7.35
N MET A 232 1.85 -4.00 -6.90
CA MET A 232 3.01 -3.85 -7.78
C MET A 232 3.51 -5.20 -8.31
N PHE A 233 3.45 -6.25 -7.48
CA PHE A 233 4.03 -7.54 -7.80
C PHE A 233 3.01 -8.66 -7.71
N ASN A 234 3.13 -9.63 -8.61
CA ASN A 234 2.47 -10.92 -8.47
C ASN A 234 3.24 -11.82 -7.48
N TYR A 235 2.63 -12.96 -7.11
CA TYR A 235 3.24 -13.91 -6.16
C TYR A 235 4.66 -14.38 -6.57
N PHE A 236 4.93 -14.60 -7.85
CA PHE A 236 6.24 -15.07 -8.29
C PHE A 236 7.30 -13.97 -8.19
N GLU A 237 6.93 -12.74 -8.54
CA GLU A 237 7.78 -11.56 -8.42
C GLU A 237 8.10 -11.25 -6.96
N GLU A 238 7.10 -11.30 -6.07
CA GLU A 238 7.28 -11.14 -4.62
C GLU A 238 8.34 -12.13 -4.11
N ASN A 239 8.18 -13.42 -4.42
CA ASN A 239 9.09 -14.46 -3.95
C ASN A 239 10.49 -14.33 -4.56
N LEU A 240 10.60 -13.95 -5.84
CA LEU A 240 11.89 -13.70 -6.47
C LEU A 240 12.61 -12.56 -5.77
N LEU A 241 11.92 -11.42 -5.55
CA LEU A 241 12.51 -10.25 -4.92
C LEU A 241 12.91 -10.52 -3.46
N ILE A 242 12.06 -11.19 -2.69
CA ILE A 242 12.35 -11.57 -1.29
C ILE A 242 13.64 -12.41 -1.21
N LYS A 243 13.80 -13.39 -2.11
CA LYS A 243 14.98 -14.25 -2.15
C LYS A 243 16.22 -13.52 -2.68
N TYR A 244 16.04 -12.70 -3.70
CA TYR A 244 17.08 -11.85 -4.28
C TYR A 244 17.71 -10.95 -3.21
N LEU A 245 16.87 -10.35 -2.37
CA LEU A 245 17.26 -9.45 -1.27
C LEU A 245 17.75 -10.18 -0.02
N ASN A 246 17.75 -11.53 0.01
CA ASN A 246 18.21 -12.36 1.13
C ASN A 246 17.46 -12.11 2.46
N LEU A 247 16.15 -11.86 2.41
CA LEU A 247 15.35 -11.49 3.59
C LEU A 247 14.91 -12.68 4.47
N GLU A 248 15.17 -13.92 4.05
CA GLU A 248 14.76 -15.16 4.76
C GLU A 248 15.90 -15.82 5.56
N ASP A 249 16.81 -15.03 6.16
CA ASP A 249 18.00 -15.51 6.88
C ASP A 249 18.93 -16.43 6.08
N LYS A 250 18.77 -16.46 4.75
CA LYS A 250 19.57 -17.25 3.81
C LYS A 250 20.06 -16.37 2.68
N LYS A 251 21.38 -16.37 2.45
CA LYS A 251 21.97 -15.82 1.24
C LYS A 251 21.67 -16.75 0.07
N ASN A 252 20.98 -16.25 -0.95
CA ASN A 252 20.63 -17.01 -2.14
C ASN A 252 21.50 -16.57 -3.32
N THR A 253 22.08 -17.56 -4.00
CA THR A 253 22.65 -17.36 -5.33
C THR A 253 21.55 -17.36 -6.40
N LYS A 254 21.86 -16.92 -7.62
CA LYS A 254 20.92 -17.01 -8.75
C LYS A 254 20.44 -18.46 -8.94
N ASP A 255 21.35 -19.43 -8.93
CA ASP A 255 21.05 -20.86 -9.06
C ASP A 255 20.09 -21.37 -7.97
N ASP A 256 20.26 -20.89 -6.72
CA ASP A 256 19.36 -21.26 -5.62
C ASP A 256 17.94 -20.76 -5.87
N ILE A 257 17.81 -19.54 -6.39
CA ILE A 257 16.51 -18.92 -6.70
C ILE A 257 15.86 -19.63 -7.89
N CYS A 258 16.61 -19.85 -8.97
CA CYS A 258 16.15 -20.58 -10.15
C CYS A 258 15.62 -21.97 -9.78
N LYS A 259 16.34 -22.73 -8.93
CA LYS A 259 15.90 -24.03 -8.42
C LYS A 259 14.64 -23.94 -7.55
N ALA A 260 14.59 -22.96 -6.64
CA ALA A 260 13.46 -22.80 -5.72
C ALA A 260 12.17 -22.43 -6.46
N LEU A 261 12.26 -21.56 -7.46
CA LEU A 261 11.12 -21.10 -8.26
C LEU A 261 10.85 -21.98 -9.48
N LYS A 262 11.71 -22.96 -9.76
CA LYS A 262 11.65 -23.84 -10.94
C LYS A 262 11.62 -23.06 -12.26
N ILE A 263 12.51 -22.08 -12.37
CA ILE A 263 12.66 -21.23 -13.57
C ILE A 263 14.07 -21.35 -14.14
N GLU A 264 14.20 -21.04 -15.43
CA GLU A 264 15.48 -20.97 -16.13
C GLU A 264 16.17 -19.63 -15.89
N ASP A 265 17.50 -19.58 -16.06
CA ASP A 265 18.31 -18.37 -15.85
C ASP A 265 17.85 -17.16 -16.66
N LYS A 266 17.44 -17.40 -17.92
CA LYS A 266 16.89 -16.34 -18.77
C LYS A 266 15.61 -15.76 -18.17
N LYS A 267 14.72 -16.63 -17.67
CA LYS A 267 13.45 -16.21 -17.08
C LYS A 267 13.67 -15.46 -15.76
N TYR A 268 14.67 -15.87 -14.97
CA TYR A 268 15.10 -15.12 -13.80
C TYR A 268 15.51 -13.69 -14.16
N ASP A 269 16.36 -13.51 -15.19
CA ASP A 269 16.84 -12.18 -15.58
C ASP A 269 15.70 -11.31 -16.12
N GLU A 270 14.78 -11.90 -16.91
CA GLU A 270 13.57 -11.20 -17.40
C GLU A 270 12.70 -10.72 -16.24
N MET A 271 12.42 -11.58 -15.25
CA MET A 271 11.59 -11.23 -14.11
C MET A 271 12.25 -10.20 -13.20
N LEU A 272 13.56 -10.35 -12.92
CA LEU A 272 14.29 -9.38 -12.11
C LEU A 272 14.30 -8.00 -12.81
N ASN A 273 14.52 -7.96 -14.12
CA ASN A 273 14.46 -6.71 -14.88
C ASN A 273 13.06 -6.08 -14.82
N ASP A 274 11.98 -6.84 -14.96
CA ASP A 274 10.61 -6.30 -14.85
C ASP A 274 10.32 -5.74 -13.45
N ILE A 275 10.72 -6.45 -12.39
CA ILE A 275 10.62 -5.98 -11.01
C ILE A 275 11.35 -4.65 -10.83
N LEU A 276 12.60 -4.57 -11.30
CA LEU A 276 13.40 -3.35 -11.17
C LEU A 276 12.79 -2.17 -11.94
N LYS A 277 12.21 -2.41 -13.12
CA LYS A 277 11.48 -1.39 -13.88
C LYS A 277 10.22 -0.92 -13.13
N LYS A 278 9.42 -1.86 -12.60
CA LYS A 278 8.21 -1.54 -11.81
C LYS A 278 8.53 -0.64 -10.62
N VAL A 279 9.60 -0.92 -9.90
CA VAL A 279 10.07 -0.06 -8.78
C VAL A 279 10.55 1.29 -9.29
N SER A 280 11.36 1.31 -10.36
CA SER A 280 11.92 2.53 -10.95
C SER A 280 10.84 3.50 -11.43
N GLU A 281 9.74 2.98 -12.00
CA GLU A 281 8.62 3.80 -12.50
C GLU A 281 7.91 4.59 -11.40
N THR A 282 8.03 4.14 -10.15
CA THR A 282 7.35 4.73 -8.98
C THR A 282 8.31 5.46 -8.04
N GLU A 283 9.56 5.71 -8.44
CA GLU A 283 10.53 6.39 -7.58
C GLU A 283 10.12 7.81 -7.19
N GLU A 284 9.37 8.50 -8.05
CA GLU A 284 8.92 9.89 -7.86
C GLU A 284 7.42 10.00 -7.50
N ALA A 285 6.76 8.88 -7.18
CA ALA A 285 5.33 8.82 -6.83
C ALA A 285 5.11 8.88 -5.31
#